data_AF-A0A542LJ31-F1
#
_entry.id   AF-A0A542LJ31-F1
#
_cell.length_a   1.000
_cell.length_b   1.000
_cell.length_c   1.000
_cell.angle_alpha   90.00
_cell.angle_beta   90.00
_cell.angle_gamma   90.00
#
_symmetry.space_group_name_H-M   'P 1'
#
loop_
_entity.id
_entity.type
_entity.pdbx_description
1 polymer ?
#
loop_
_entity_poly.entity_id
_entity_poly.type
_entity_poly.pdbx_seq_one_letter_code
_entity_poly.pdbx_strand_id
1 'polypeptide(L)'
;MSAGSNNSELMVNCDLGRLAPSFAMAVQAALEECNSALNGLDAMVYEGYRSQALQAIYYQRGRTIIPPKDTVTNAPSNLHSWHGYGLAVDVVHRTKYWSPPGGDAWFRRVAAIFKKHGCAWGGDWKQADLPHFQWGRCPASPSDAARSLITAQGSSAVWEYFKATAGDPLAVVFAEPDPKPAANTVTLGTINDKGYVCQIYQDNDSRVYFTADADIDADGANGQNGQAVAYRADDTGTEKLANGGMRIDGGKVICEKAWARDVVILGADNEPKVFRDGVIASTTWYRHPGKAPDDPSAYVDAETVPYIVVPPLVVQKTVGIVRGSKARVTWNGKSVDCVVADKGPSDKIGELSIAAARALGIDPSPRNGGHHATNVFYELWPGTPAPGFVLQKA
;
A
#
# COMPACT_ATOMS: atom_id res chain seq x y z
N MET A 1 6.42 34.92 3.38
CA MET A 1 7.20 35.78 4.29
C MET A 1 6.50 35.82 5.65
N SER A 2 7.16 35.29 6.67
CA SER A 2 6.67 35.23 8.05
C SER A 2 6.61 36.64 8.63
N ALA A 3 5.52 36.96 9.32
CA ALA A 3 5.43 38.17 10.11
C ALA A 3 6.10 37.91 11.46
N GLY A 4 7.43 37.74 11.47
CA GLY A 4 8.33 37.90 12.64
C GLY A 4 7.90 37.38 14.03
N SER A 5 6.99 36.42 14.13
CA SER A 5 6.40 35.97 15.39
C SER A 5 6.71 34.49 15.62
N ASN A 6 7.18 34.17 16.83
CA ASN A 6 7.39 32.79 17.29
C ASN A 6 6.09 32.12 17.76
N ASN A 7 4.93 32.76 17.56
CA ASN A 7 3.64 32.16 17.87
C ASN A 7 3.24 31.19 16.74
N SER A 8 3.22 29.89 17.05
CA SER A 8 2.80 28.83 16.12
C SER A 8 1.42 29.05 15.50
N GLU A 9 0.51 29.76 16.18
CA GLU A 9 -0.81 30.08 15.63
C GLU A 9 -0.76 31.09 14.48
N LEU A 10 0.35 31.82 14.31
CA LEU A 10 0.54 32.81 13.24
C LEU A 10 1.46 32.29 12.12
N MET A 11 1.84 31.02 12.17
CA MET A 11 2.73 30.39 11.22
C MET A 11 1.98 29.43 10.31
N VAL A 12 2.44 29.35 9.06
CA VAL A 12 1.97 28.34 8.11
C VAL A 12 2.24 26.96 8.69
N ASN A 13 1.23 26.09 8.69
CA ASN A 13 1.34 24.73 9.19
C ASN A 13 1.26 23.75 8.01
N CYS A 14 2.30 22.95 7.81
CA CYS A 14 2.36 21.91 6.80
C CYS A 14 2.37 20.49 7.40
N ASP A 15 2.01 20.37 8.68
CA ASP A 15 1.96 19.09 9.40
C ASP A 15 0.73 18.28 8.96
N LEU A 16 0.96 17.18 8.26
CA LEU A 16 -0.11 16.30 7.77
C LEU A 16 -0.89 15.66 8.92
N GLY A 17 -0.33 15.57 10.13
CA GLY A 17 -1.03 15.09 11.33
C GLY A 17 -2.17 16.01 11.79
N ARG A 18 -2.27 17.22 11.22
CA ARG A 18 -3.39 18.15 11.44
C ARG A 18 -4.51 18.01 10.40
N LEU A 19 -4.36 17.12 9.43
CA LEU A 19 -5.36 16.84 8.40
C LEU A 19 -6.25 15.65 8.81
N ALA A 20 -7.42 15.54 8.18
CA ALA A 20 -8.26 14.36 8.32
C ALA A 20 -7.50 13.11 7.85
N PRO A 21 -7.54 11.97 8.56
CA PRO A 21 -6.66 10.82 8.30
C PRO A 21 -6.65 10.35 6.83
N SER A 22 -7.82 10.22 6.22
CA SER A 22 -7.95 9.83 4.81
C SER A 22 -7.33 10.84 3.85
N PHE A 23 -7.51 12.12 4.15
CA PHE A 23 -6.99 13.20 3.33
C PHE A 23 -5.48 13.31 3.49
N ALA A 24 -4.95 13.13 4.70
CA ALA A 24 -3.52 13.08 4.96
C ALA A 24 -2.84 11.98 4.12
N MET A 25 -3.42 10.77 4.11
CA MET A 25 -2.91 9.65 3.31
C MET A 25 -2.95 9.95 1.81
N ALA A 26 -4.08 10.48 1.31
CA ALA A 26 -4.21 10.87 -0.09
C ALA A 26 -3.17 11.92 -0.52
N VAL A 27 -2.94 12.94 0.32
CA VAL A 27 -1.94 13.99 0.07
C VAL A 27 -0.53 13.38 0.05
N GLN A 28 -0.20 12.51 1.00
CA GLN A 28 1.10 11.87 1.08
C GLN A 28 1.39 11.01 -0.17
N ALA A 29 0.45 10.14 -0.55
CA ALA A 29 0.58 9.29 -1.74
C ALA A 29 0.68 10.11 -3.04
N ALA A 30 -0.08 11.20 -3.14
CA ALA A 30 0.00 12.09 -4.29
C ALA A 30 1.35 12.81 -4.38
N LEU A 31 1.93 13.24 -3.25
CA LEU A 31 3.26 13.85 -3.23
C LEU A 31 4.36 12.86 -3.62
N GLU A 32 4.26 11.62 -3.17
CA GLU A 32 5.18 10.54 -3.56
C GLU A 32 5.13 10.28 -5.06
N GLU A 33 3.93 10.12 -5.63
CA GLU A 33 3.78 9.94 -7.07
C GLU A 33 4.29 11.17 -7.84
N CYS A 34 4.00 12.39 -7.37
CA CYS A 34 4.53 13.62 -7.96
C CYS A 34 6.07 13.64 -8.00
N ASN A 35 6.70 13.16 -6.93
CA ASN A 35 8.15 13.24 -6.72
C ASN A 35 8.92 11.99 -7.15
N SER A 36 8.22 10.96 -7.63
CA SER A 36 8.83 9.78 -8.23
C SER A 36 9.74 10.14 -9.40
N ALA A 37 10.71 9.26 -9.70
CA ALA A 37 11.65 9.44 -10.81
C ALA A 37 10.94 9.63 -12.17
N LEU A 38 9.73 9.09 -12.33
CA LEU A 38 8.92 9.22 -13.53
C LEU A 38 8.35 10.64 -13.69
N ASN A 39 7.89 11.26 -12.60
CA ASN A 39 7.20 12.54 -12.66
C ASN A 39 8.12 13.74 -12.41
N GLY A 40 9.04 13.63 -11.45
CA GLY A 40 10.08 14.63 -11.17
C GLY A 40 9.53 16.04 -10.90
N LEU A 41 8.36 16.17 -10.24
CA LEU A 41 7.68 17.46 -10.08
C LEU A 41 8.23 18.31 -8.92
N ASP A 42 8.96 17.72 -7.97
CA ASP A 42 9.48 18.37 -6.76
C ASP A 42 8.39 19.19 -6.02
N ALA A 43 7.22 18.58 -5.86
CA ALA A 43 6.07 19.13 -5.16
C ALA A 43 6.22 19.00 -3.64
N MET A 44 5.74 20.01 -2.90
CA MET A 44 5.62 20.00 -1.45
C MET A 44 4.33 20.68 -1.00
N VAL A 45 3.82 20.29 0.18
CA VAL A 45 2.76 21.04 0.86
C VAL A 45 3.37 22.30 1.48
N TYR A 46 2.88 23.45 1.06
CA TYR A 46 3.21 24.74 1.66
C TYR A 46 2.35 24.99 2.90
N GLU A 47 1.04 24.77 2.79
CA GLU A 47 0.06 24.99 3.87
C GLU A 47 -0.96 23.84 3.91
N GLY A 48 -1.29 23.36 5.11
CA GLY A 48 -2.33 22.38 5.40
C GLY A 48 -3.36 22.98 6.35
N TYR A 49 -3.25 22.74 7.65
CA TYR A 49 -4.16 23.34 8.63
C TYR A 49 -3.94 24.85 8.79
N ARG A 50 -5.02 25.64 8.84
CA ARG A 50 -4.95 27.09 9.07
C ARG A 50 -5.74 27.49 10.31
N SER A 51 -5.03 28.08 11.27
CA SER A 51 -5.61 28.57 12.52
C SER A 51 -6.54 29.77 12.29
N GLN A 52 -7.39 30.07 13.28
CA GLN A 52 -8.21 31.28 13.28
C GLN A 52 -7.37 32.56 13.26
N ALA A 53 -6.29 32.60 14.05
CA ALA A 53 -5.42 33.77 14.17
C ALA A 53 -4.66 34.05 12.85
N LEU A 54 -4.16 33.01 12.19
CA LEU A 54 -3.49 33.13 10.89
C LEU A 54 -4.46 33.58 9.79
N GLN A 55 -5.68 33.01 9.76
CA GLN A 55 -6.67 33.41 8.77
C GLN A 55 -7.09 34.88 8.95
N ALA A 56 -7.19 35.38 10.18
CA ALA A 56 -7.49 36.80 10.43
C ALA A 56 -6.41 37.72 9.83
N ILE A 57 -5.12 37.34 9.96
CA ILE A 57 -4.01 38.07 9.34
C ILE A 57 -4.08 37.98 7.81
N TYR A 58 -4.37 36.80 7.25
CA TYR A 58 -4.49 36.62 5.80
C TYR A 58 -5.63 37.44 5.20
N TYR A 59 -6.78 37.49 5.86
CA TYR A 59 -7.90 38.29 5.40
C TYR A 59 -7.56 39.79 5.31
N GLN A 60 -6.71 40.28 6.22
CA GLN A 60 -6.23 41.66 6.23
C GLN A 60 -5.19 41.95 5.12
N ARG A 61 -4.41 40.96 4.68
CA ARG A 61 -3.37 41.14 3.64
C ARG A 61 -3.97 41.42 2.25
N GLY A 62 -3.48 42.47 1.60
CA GLY A 62 -4.07 43.00 0.36
C GLY A 62 -5.39 43.76 0.56
N ARG A 63 -5.79 43.99 1.82
CA ARG A 63 -6.90 44.87 2.20
C ARG A 63 -6.40 46.02 3.08
N THR A 64 -6.05 45.71 4.33
CA THR A 64 -5.57 46.66 5.35
C THR A 64 -4.08 46.50 5.67
N ILE A 65 -3.46 45.36 5.32
CA ILE A 65 -2.02 45.09 5.43
C ILE A 65 -1.42 44.97 4.03
N ILE A 66 -0.48 45.85 3.66
CA ILE A 66 0.21 45.88 2.35
C ILE A 66 1.72 45.85 2.61
N PRO A 67 2.54 45.01 1.92
CA PRO A 67 2.21 44.13 0.78
C PRO A 67 1.60 42.77 1.17
N PRO A 68 0.97 42.02 0.22
CA PRO A 68 0.77 42.32 -1.21
C PRO A 68 -0.33 43.35 -1.49
N LYS A 69 -0.44 43.82 -2.75
CA LYS A 69 -1.53 44.71 -3.19
C LYS A 69 -2.84 43.96 -3.41
N ASP A 70 -2.76 42.72 -3.88
CA ASP A 70 -3.91 41.86 -4.09
C ASP A 70 -4.22 41.03 -2.85
N THR A 71 -5.49 40.66 -2.66
CA THR A 71 -5.95 39.88 -1.50
C THR A 71 -5.43 38.45 -1.57
N VAL A 72 -4.84 37.96 -0.48
CA VAL A 72 -4.32 36.57 -0.40
C VAL A 72 -5.40 35.52 -0.10
N THR A 73 -6.60 35.96 0.31
CA THR A 73 -7.76 35.10 0.58
C THR A 73 -9.05 35.90 0.51
N ASN A 74 -10.15 35.24 0.14
CA ASN A 74 -11.51 35.78 0.23
C ASN A 74 -12.30 35.24 1.44
N ALA A 75 -11.75 34.27 2.17
CA ALA A 75 -12.42 33.67 3.32
C ALA A 75 -12.31 34.60 4.56
N PRO A 76 -13.43 35.06 5.16
CA PRO A 76 -13.40 36.00 6.28
C PRO A 76 -13.00 35.36 7.61
N SER A 77 -13.09 34.03 7.74
CA SER A 77 -12.62 33.29 8.90
C SER A 77 -12.15 31.89 8.51
N ASN A 78 -11.45 31.19 9.39
CA ASN A 78 -10.91 29.85 9.09
C ASN A 78 -12.05 28.85 8.85
N LEU A 79 -13.24 29.11 9.38
CA LEU A 79 -14.46 28.33 9.13
C LEU A 79 -15.02 28.48 7.71
N HIS A 80 -14.54 29.46 6.94
CA HIS A 80 -14.91 29.65 5.53
C HIS A 80 -13.87 29.08 4.56
N SER A 81 -12.87 28.36 5.06
CA SER A 81 -11.83 27.72 4.27
C SER A 81 -11.60 26.29 4.76
N TRP A 82 -11.46 25.33 3.85
CA TRP A 82 -11.22 23.92 4.22
C TRP A 82 -9.90 23.69 4.98
N HIS A 83 -8.95 24.62 4.91
CA HIS A 83 -7.74 24.60 5.75
C HIS A 83 -8.08 24.67 7.25
N GLY A 84 -9.14 25.38 7.64
CA GLY A 84 -9.60 25.44 9.03
C GLY A 84 -10.17 24.12 9.55
N TYR A 85 -10.47 23.19 8.65
CA TYR A 85 -11.04 21.87 8.96
C TYR A 85 -10.01 20.76 8.79
N GLY A 86 -8.78 21.05 8.35
CA GLY A 86 -7.81 20.00 7.98
C GLY A 86 -8.22 19.19 6.75
N LEU A 87 -8.94 19.81 5.81
CA LEU A 87 -9.48 19.18 4.60
C LEU A 87 -8.99 19.86 3.30
N ALA A 88 -7.98 20.73 3.38
CA ALA A 88 -7.29 21.31 2.23
C ALA A 88 -5.78 21.42 2.46
N VAL A 89 -5.04 21.44 1.34
CA VAL A 89 -3.61 21.75 1.27
C VAL A 89 -3.31 22.64 0.07
N ASP A 90 -2.34 23.53 0.23
CA ASP A 90 -1.72 24.27 -0.87
C ASP A 90 -0.40 23.58 -1.25
N VAL A 91 -0.28 23.17 -2.52
CA VAL A 91 0.89 22.45 -3.04
C VAL A 91 1.68 23.33 -4.00
N VAL A 92 3.00 23.36 -3.80
CA VAL A 92 3.94 24.19 -4.56
C VAL A 92 5.19 23.43 -4.97
N HIS A 93 5.95 24.00 -5.89
CA HIS A 93 7.30 23.51 -6.16
C HIS A 93 8.22 23.84 -4.96
N ARG A 94 9.00 22.87 -4.50
CA ARG A 94 9.79 22.95 -3.27
C ARG A 94 10.74 24.15 -3.22
N THR A 95 11.48 24.38 -4.30
CA THR A 95 12.46 25.48 -4.38
C THR A 95 11.95 26.73 -5.09
N LYS A 96 10.91 26.62 -5.92
CA LYS A 96 10.39 27.73 -6.75
C LYS A 96 9.04 28.27 -6.27
N TYR A 97 8.45 27.64 -5.26
CA TYR A 97 7.18 28.01 -4.65
C TYR A 97 6.09 28.20 -5.71
N TRP A 98 5.53 29.42 -5.80
CA TRP A 98 4.44 29.79 -6.71
C TRP A 98 4.84 29.92 -8.19
N SER A 99 6.14 29.81 -8.50
CA SER A 99 6.67 29.97 -9.86
C SER A 99 7.33 28.67 -10.36
N PRO A 100 6.60 27.54 -10.44
CA PRO A 100 7.17 26.26 -10.84
C PRO A 100 7.69 26.28 -12.29
N PRO A 101 8.66 25.41 -12.65
CA PRO A 101 9.06 25.20 -14.02
C PRO A 101 7.86 24.80 -14.89
N GLY A 102 7.59 25.56 -15.96
CA GLY A 102 6.43 25.33 -16.82
C GLY A 102 5.13 25.97 -16.34
N GLY A 103 5.12 26.74 -15.24
CA GLY A 103 3.97 27.52 -14.78
C GLY A 103 2.73 26.66 -14.55
N ASP A 104 1.57 27.10 -15.07
CA ASP A 104 0.28 26.40 -14.94
C ASP A 104 0.30 24.94 -15.42
N ALA A 105 1.18 24.60 -16.38
CA ALA A 105 1.29 23.22 -16.86
C ALA A 105 1.82 22.29 -15.75
N TRP A 106 2.67 22.79 -14.87
CA TRP A 106 3.14 22.05 -13.70
C TRP A 106 1.98 21.77 -12.73
N PHE A 107 1.16 22.78 -12.43
CA PHE A 107 0.00 22.60 -11.55
C PHE A 107 -1.00 21.60 -12.13
N ARG A 108 -1.24 21.59 -13.45
CA ARG A 108 -2.10 20.58 -14.09
C ARG A 108 -1.55 19.16 -13.96
N ARG A 109 -0.22 18.98 -14.02
CA ARG A 109 0.41 17.67 -13.81
C ARG A 109 0.26 17.19 -12.37
N VAL A 110 0.52 18.07 -11.40
CA VAL A 110 0.25 17.79 -9.98
C VAL A 110 -1.22 17.46 -9.77
N ALA A 111 -2.13 18.23 -10.38
CA ALA A 111 -3.56 18.03 -10.23
C ALA A 111 -4.07 16.71 -10.82
N ALA A 112 -3.52 16.26 -11.95
CA ALA A 112 -3.86 14.95 -12.50
C ALA A 112 -3.55 13.82 -11.51
N ILE A 113 -2.41 13.93 -10.81
CA ILE A 113 -1.99 12.97 -9.78
C ILE A 113 -2.90 13.10 -8.55
N PHE A 114 -3.06 14.30 -7.99
CA PHE A 114 -3.91 14.51 -6.80
C PHE A 114 -5.37 14.04 -7.02
N LYS A 115 -5.93 14.22 -8.23
CA LYS A 115 -7.27 13.71 -8.58
C LYS A 115 -7.33 12.19 -8.58
N LYS A 116 -6.30 11.50 -9.07
CA LYS A 116 -6.17 10.03 -8.98
C LYS A 116 -6.17 9.56 -7.53
N HIS A 117 -5.63 10.36 -6.62
CA HIS A 117 -5.60 10.11 -5.17
C HIS A 117 -6.86 10.62 -4.43
N GLY A 118 -7.95 10.93 -5.13
CA GLY A 118 -9.22 11.29 -4.50
C GLY A 118 -9.33 12.73 -4.01
N CYS A 119 -8.44 13.63 -4.45
CA CYS A 119 -8.53 15.06 -4.17
C CYS A 119 -9.28 15.83 -5.28
N ALA A 120 -9.91 16.95 -4.91
CA ALA A 120 -10.39 17.96 -5.85
C ALA A 120 -9.37 19.10 -5.96
N TRP A 121 -9.36 19.80 -7.10
CA TRP A 121 -8.39 20.84 -7.41
C TRP A 121 -9.06 22.21 -7.60
N GLY A 122 -8.50 23.24 -6.96
CA GLY A 122 -8.98 24.62 -7.05
C GLY A 122 -8.82 25.24 -8.44
N GLY A 123 -7.93 24.70 -9.28
CA GLY A 123 -7.78 25.13 -10.66
C GLY A 123 -8.97 24.80 -11.57
N ASP A 124 -9.89 23.93 -11.14
CA ASP A 124 -11.14 23.64 -11.87
C ASP A 124 -12.25 24.66 -11.58
N TRP A 125 -12.05 25.58 -10.63
CA TRP A 125 -13.07 26.57 -10.27
C TRP A 125 -13.15 27.71 -11.29
N LYS A 126 -14.30 28.41 -11.30
CA LYS A 126 -14.50 29.59 -12.14
C LYS A 126 -13.46 30.69 -11.87
N GLN A 127 -13.06 30.85 -10.61
CA GLN A 127 -11.88 31.62 -10.21
C GLN A 127 -10.84 30.61 -9.74
N ALA A 128 -9.89 30.30 -10.62
CA ALA A 128 -8.91 29.26 -10.39
C ALA A 128 -7.98 29.62 -9.23
N ASP A 129 -7.79 28.65 -8.33
CA ASP A 129 -6.77 28.67 -7.28
C ASP A 129 -5.83 27.49 -7.52
N LEU A 130 -4.78 27.72 -8.32
CA LEU A 130 -3.92 26.64 -8.85
C LEU A 130 -3.17 25.85 -7.76
N PRO A 131 -2.69 26.47 -6.67
CA PRO A 131 -2.14 25.76 -5.52
C PRO A 131 -3.06 24.82 -4.77
N HIS A 132 -4.36 25.13 -4.77
CA HIS A 132 -5.28 24.62 -3.76
C HIS A 132 -5.78 23.21 -4.12
N PHE A 133 -5.66 22.30 -3.17
CA PHE A 133 -6.23 20.96 -3.22
C PHE A 133 -7.06 20.70 -1.98
N GLN A 134 -8.12 19.91 -2.12
CA GLN A 134 -8.99 19.55 -1.01
C GLN A 134 -9.50 18.12 -1.13
N TRP A 135 -10.01 17.57 -0.03
CA TRP A 135 -10.64 16.25 -0.05
C TRP A 135 -11.77 16.21 -1.09
N GLY A 136 -11.78 15.19 -1.96
CA GLY A 136 -12.63 15.18 -3.16
C GLY A 136 -14.14 15.23 -2.90
N ARG A 137 -14.58 14.88 -1.68
CA ARG A 137 -15.99 14.99 -1.26
C ARG A 137 -16.38 16.37 -0.75
N CYS A 138 -15.42 17.27 -0.55
CA CYS A 138 -15.70 18.63 -0.15
C CYS A 138 -16.20 19.45 -1.35
N PRO A 139 -17.29 20.21 -1.22
CA PRO A 139 -17.64 21.25 -2.18
C PRO A 139 -16.59 22.37 -2.18
N ALA A 140 -16.60 23.28 -3.18
CA ALA A 140 -15.57 24.32 -3.33
C ALA A 140 -15.35 25.18 -2.06
N SER A 141 -16.37 25.33 -1.21
CA SER A 141 -16.25 26.01 0.08
C SER A 141 -17.08 25.31 1.17
N PRO A 142 -16.73 25.47 2.46
CA PRO A 142 -17.52 24.94 3.56
C PRO A 142 -18.99 25.38 3.51
N SER A 143 -19.91 24.47 3.77
CA SER A 143 -21.34 24.75 3.90
C SER A 143 -21.69 25.26 5.30
N ASP A 144 -22.89 25.82 5.49
CA ASP A 144 -23.39 26.19 6.83
C ASP A 144 -23.51 24.99 7.75
N ALA A 145 -23.84 23.81 7.19
CA ALA A 145 -23.87 22.56 7.93
C ALA A 145 -22.47 22.18 8.45
N ALA A 146 -21.43 22.28 7.60
CA ALA A 146 -20.05 22.02 8.02
C ALA A 146 -19.58 22.99 9.10
N ARG A 147 -19.91 24.29 8.96
CA ARG A 147 -19.63 25.33 9.98
C ARG A 147 -20.31 25.02 11.31
N SER A 148 -21.60 24.70 11.26
CA SER A 148 -22.37 24.38 12.47
C SER A 148 -21.80 23.13 13.16
N LEU A 149 -21.40 22.13 12.36
CA LEU A 149 -20.89 20.86 12.86
C LEU A 149 -19.51 21.02 13.53
N ILE A 150 -18.55 21.74 12.91
CA ILE A 150 -17.24 21.96 13.54
C ILE A 150 -17.34 22.81 14.81
N THR A 151 -18.24 23.80 14.85
CA THR A 151 -18.44 24.63 16.04
C THR A 151 -19.09 23.83 17.17
N ALA A 152 -20.02 22.94 16.86
CA ALA A 152 -20.71 22.14 17.87
C ALA A 152 -19.92 20.92 18.36
N GLN A 153 -19.18 20.26 17.46
CA GLN A 153 -18.64 18.91 17.69
C GLN A 153 -17.16 18.76 17.31
N GLY A 154 -16.51 19.82 16.83
CA GLY A 154 -15.10 19.80 16.44
C GLY A 154 -14.83 19.14 15.08
N SER A 155 -13.54 19.08 14.72
CA SER A 155 -13.09 18.66 13.40
C SER A 155 -13.41 17.20 13.09
N SER A 156 -13.32 16.31 14.08
CA SER A 156 -13.59 14.87 13.90
C SER A 156 -14.99 14.59 13.37
N ALA A 157 -16.02 15.31 13.87
CA ALA A 157 -17.39 15.16 13.38
C ALA A 157 -17.53 15.61 11.91
N VAL A 158 -16.81 16.65 11.50
CA VAL A 158 -16.76 17.07 10.09
C VAL A 158 -16.03 16.04 9.23
N TRP A 159 -14.95 15.45 9.75
CA TRP A 159 -14.23 14.38 9.04
C TRP A 159 -15.12 13.16 8.83
N GLU A 160 -15.89 12.74 9.84
CA GLU A 160 -16.86 11.65 9.69
C GLU A 160 -17.95 12.00 8.67
N TYR A 161 -18.48 13.23 8.72
CA TYR A 161 -19.52 13.70 7.80
C TYR A 161 -19.08 13.65 6.33
N PHE A 162 -17.87 14.09 6.03
CA PHE A 162 -17.27 13.98 4.69
C PHE A 162 -16.57 12.64 4.43
N LYS A 163 -16.64 11.74 5.42
CA LYS A 163 -15.98 10.44 5.51
C LYS A 163 -14.51 10.50 5.07
N ALA A 164 -13.79 11.39 5.72
CA ALA A 164 -12.35 11.58 5.63
C ALA A 164 -11.61 10.96 6.84
N THR A 165 -12.23 9.97 7.49
CA THR A 165 -11.69 9.21 8.63
C THR A 165 -11.07 7.89 8.20
N ALA A 166 -10.19 7.35 9.04
CA ALA A 166 -9.65 6.00 8.85
C ALA A 166 -10.79 4.98 8.61
N GLY A 167 -10.73 4.23 7.50
CA GLY A 167 -11.71 3.20 7.15
C GLY A 167 -12.80 3.57 6.14
N ASP A 168 -12.83 4.77 5.54
CA ASP A 168 -13.75 5.03 4.39
C ASP A 168 -13.22 4.40 3.09
N PRO A 169 -14.04 3.64 2.33
CA PRO A 169 -13.63 2.92 1.11
C PRO A 169 -13.00 3.76 -0.03
N LEU A 170 -13.17 5.09 -0.07
CA LEU A 170 -12.42 5.95 -1.01
C LEU A 170 -11.05 6.39 -0.47
N ALA A 171 -10.83 6.28 0.83
CA ALA A 171 -9.56 6.59 1.49
C ALA A 171 -8.61 5.40 1.53
N VAL A 172 -9.10 4.19 1.25
CA VAL A 172 -8.31 2.97 1.42
C VAL A 172 -7.60 2.49 0.17
N VAL A 173 -7.40 3.40 -0.77
CA VAL A 173 -6.54 3.12 -1.93
C VAL A 173 -5.05 3.25 -1.57
N PHE A 174 -4.67 3.95 -0.50
CA PHE A 174 -3.25 4.14 -0.14
C PHE A 174 -3.04 4.19 1.38
N ALA A 175 -2.90 3.01 2.02
CA ALA A 175 -2.27 2.92 3.33
C ALA A 175 -0.82 3.47 3.25
N GLU A 176 -0.32 3.98 4.37
CA GLU A 176 0.91 4.75 4.52
C GLU A 176 2.11 4.24 3.70
N PRO A 177 3.06 5.12 3.28
CA PRO A 177 4.41 4.66 2.97
C PRO A 177 4.96 3.96 4.21
N ASP A 178 5.55 2.78 4.01
CA ASP A 178 6.26 1.93 4.98
C ASP A 178 6.17 2.41 6.45
N PRO A 179 5.51 1.68 7.38
CA PRO A 179 5.39 2.13 8.75
C PRO A 179 6.76 2.50 9.27
N LYS A 180 6.91 3.79 9.62
CA LYS A 180 8.21 4.33 10.06
C LYS A 180 8.80 3.37 11.07
N PRO A 181 10.09 2.99 10.89
CA PRO A 181 10.70 2.02 11.77
C PRO A 181 10.48 2.38 13.23
N ALA A 182 9.96 1.44 14.02
CA ALA A 182 9.86 1.60 15.46
C ALA A 182 11.24 1.98 16.04
N ALA A 183 11.27 2.77 17.11
CA ALA A 183 12.53 3.07 17.77
C ALA A 183 13.24 1.74 18.11
N ASN A 184 14.49 1.58 17.62
CA ASN A 184 15.34 0.38 17.73
C ASN A 184 15.10 -0.75 16.69
N THR A 185 14.74 -0.44 15.46
CA THR A 185 14.77 -1.43 14.36
C THR A 185 16.05 -1.40 13.55
N VAL A 186 16.48 -2.56 13.06
CA VAL A 186 17.56 -2.71 12.08
C VAL A 186 16.99 -2.97 10.69
N THR A 187 17.61 -2.40 9.66
CA THR A 187 17.31 -2.76 8.26
C THR A 187 18.00 -4.06 7.91
N LEU A 188 17.24 -5.09 7.55
CA LEU A 188 17.77 -6.37 7.08
C LEU A 188 18.27 -6.28 5.64
N GLY A 189 17.60 -5.46 4.83
CA GLY A 189 18.00 -5.19 3.46
C GLY A 189 16.91 -4.48 2.66
N THR A 190 17.12 -4.44 1.35
CA THR A 190 16.23 -3.76 0.39
C THR A 190 16.05 -4.63 -0.83
N ILE A 191 14.81 -4.69 -1.33
CA ILE A 191 14.47 -5.36 -2.58
C ILE A 191 13.91 -4.31 -3.53
N ASN A 192 14.39 -4.33 -4.77
CA ASN A 192 13.84 -3.52 -5.86
C ASN A 192 12.99 -4.44 -6.71
N ASP A 193 11.68 -4.28 -6.67
CA ASP A 193 10.73 -5.09 -7.43
C ASP A 193 9.75 -4.17 -8.16
N LYS A 194 9.36 -4.51 -9.39
CA LYS A 194 8.40 -3.76 -10.23
C LYS A 194 8.55 -2.23 -10.23
N GLY A 195 9.78 -1.73 -10.10
CA GLY A 195 10.09 -0.29 -10.11
C GLY A 195 9.86 0.43 -8.78
N TYR A 196 9.61 -0.29 -7.70
CA TYR A 196 9.54 0.22 -6.33
C TYR A 196 10.64 -0.35 -5.44
N VAL A 197 10.92 0.34 -4.34
CA VAL A 197 11.94 -0.02 -3.36
C VAL A 197 11.26 -0.45 -2.08
N CYS A 198 11.42 -1.70 -1.68
CA CYS A 198 10.91 -2.24 -0.43
C CYS A 198 12.04 -2.37 0.59
N GLN A 199 11.90 -1.74 1.76
CA GLN A 199 12.82 -1.93 2.87
C GLN A 199 12.26 -2.97 3.84
N ILE A 200 13.14 -3.86 4.30
CA ILE A 200 12.78 -4.91 5.25
C ILE A 200 13.44 -4.59 6.58
N TYR A 201 12.64 -4.57 7.64
CA TYR A 201 13.07 -4.21 8.98
C TYR A 201 12.94 -5.39 9.94
N GLN A 202 13.77 -5.41 10.97
CA GLN A 202 13.60 -6.24 12.15
C GLN A 202 13.64 -5.35 13.39
N ASP A 203 12.65 -5.48 14.28
CA ASP A 203 12.64 -4.79 15.57
C ASP A 203 13.30 -5.62 16.69
N ASN A 204 13.44 -5.01 17.88
CA ASN A 204 14.04 -5.65 19.05
C ASN A 204 13.28 -6.89 19.55
N ASP A 205 11.98 -7.00 19.24
CA ASP A 205 11.17 -8.17 19.57
C ASP A 205 11.32 -9.27 18.50
N SER A 206 12.32 -9.13 17.63
CA SER A 206 12.63 -10.01 16.50
C SER A 206 11.53 -10.10 15.44
N ARG A 207 10.50 -9.23 15.49
CA ARG A 207 9.49 -9.15 14.45
C ARG A 207 10.14 -8.55 13.21
N VAL A 208 9.93 -9.22 12.08
CA VAL A 208 10.29 -8.70 10.76
C VAL A 208 9.04 -8.13 10.11
N TYR A 209 9.18 -7.01 9.43
CA TYR A 209 8.07 -6.39 8.72
C TYR A 209 8.54 -5.56 7.53
N PHE A 210 7.62 -5.36 6.59
CA PHE A 210 7.82 -4.60 5.37
C PHE A 210 6.47 -4.29 4.72
N THR A 211 6.44 -3.31 3.81
CA THR A 211 5.28 -3.03 2.96
C THR A 211 5.62 -3.35 1.51
N ALA A 212 4.74 -4.05 0.82
CA ALA A 212 4.90 -4.42 -0.57
C ALA A 212 3.55 -4.42 -1.30
N ASP A 213 3.56 -4.77 -2.58
CA ASP A 213 2.36 -5.17 -3.30
C ASP A 213 1.91 -6.57 -2.82
N ALA A 214 0.91 -7.16 -3.48
CA ALA A 214 0.45 -8.52 -3.22
C ALA A 214 0.21 -9.27 -4.53
N ASP A 215 1.21 -10.02 -4.97
CA ASP A 215 1.03 -11.10 -5.94
C ASP A 215 0.40 -12.31 -5.25
N ILE A 216 -0.32 -13.12 -6.04
CA ILE A 216 -1.00 -14.31 -5.55
C ILE A 216 -0.13 -15.52 -5.81
N ASP A 217 0.26 -16.19 -4.75
CA ASP A 217 0.95 -17.46 -4.81
C ASP A 217 -0.06 -18.63 -4.76
N ALA A 218 0.08 -19.55 -5.70
CA ALA A 218 -0.81 -20.69 -5.90
C ALA A 218 -0.15 -22.02 -5.52
N ASP A 219 1.08 -21.99 -5.02
CA ASP A 219 1.82 -23.21 -4.72
C ASP A 219 1.12 -24.05 -3.63
N GLY A 220 1.03 -25.36 -3.88
CA GLY A 220 0.35 -26.30 -3.00
C GLY A 220 -1.19 -26.38 -3.15
N ALA A 221 -1.84 -25.52 -3.95
CA ALA A 221 -3.26 -25.61 -4.31
C ALA A 221 -3.55 -26.79 -5.26
N ASN A 222 -3.41 -28.00 -4.72
CA ASN A 222 -3.41 -29.26 -5.45
C ASN A 222 -4.79 -29.95 -5.48
N GLY A 223 -5.86 -29.21 -5.18
CA GLY A 223 -7.22 -29.77 -5.01
C GLY A 223 -7.43 -30.49 -3.68
N GLN A 224 -6.52 -30.27 -2.73
CA GLN A 224 -6.68 -30.73 -1.35
C GLN A 224 -7.99 -30.14 -0.79
N ASN A 225 -8.65 -30.86 0.12
CA ASN A 225 -9.87 -30.38 0.78
C ASN A 225 -11.04 -30.06 -0.17
N GLY A 226 -11.03 -30.58 -1.39
CA GLY A 226 -12.08 -30.34 -2.40
C GLY A 226 -12.06 -28.93 -3.00
N GLN A 227 -10.96 -28.19 -2.84
CA GLN A 227 -10.79 -26.86 -3.45
C GLN A 227 -10.37 -26.95 -4.92
N ALA A 228 -10.31 -25.80 -5.57
CA ALA A 228 -9.84 -25.71 -6.94
C ALA A 228 -8.36 -26.10 -7.06
N VAL A 229 -7.98 -26.57 -8.25
CA VAL A 229 -6.61 -26.98 -8.56
C VAL A 229 -5.93 -25.88 -9.35
N ALA A 230 -4.75 -25.43 -8.89
CA ALA A 230 -3.97 -24.39 -9.57
C ALA A 230 -3.49 -24.85 -10.94
N TYR A 231 -2.72 -25.94 -11.00
CA TYR A 231 -2.12 -26.42 -12.25
C TYR A 231 -2.77 -27.73 -12.72
N ARG A 232 -3.23 -27.74 -13.97
CA ARG A 232 -3.81 -28.93 -14.61
C ARG A 232 -3.11 -29.24 -15.92
N ALA A 233 -3.09 -30.52 -16.30
CA ALA A 233 -2.42 -31.01 -17.48
C ALA A 233 -2.97 -30.46 -18.81
N ASP A 234 -4.20 -29.95 -18.78
CA ASP A 234 -4.89 -29.29 -19.89
C ASP A 234 -4.90 -27.75 -19.77
N ASP A 235 -4.15 -27.18 -18.82
CA ASP A 235 -4.04 -25.75 -18.53
C ASP A 235 -5.37 -25.07 -18.11
N THR A 236 -6.37 -25.85 -17.68
CA THR A 236 -7.68 -25.34 -17.24
C THR A 236 -7.77 -25.02 -15.75
N GLY A 237 -6.68 -25.19 -14.99
CA GLY A 237 -6.64 -24.89 -13.56
C GLY A 237 -6.86 -23.40 -13.23
N THR A 238 -6.84 -23.05 -11.94
CA THR A 238 -6.96 -21.65 -11.52
C THR A 238 -5.71 -20.82 -11.81
N GLU A 239 -4.60 -21.48 -12.15
CA GLU A 239 -3.34 -20.89 -12.60
C GLU A 239 -2.97 -21.39 -14.02
N LYS A 240 -2.10 -20.67 -14.73
CA LYS A 240 -1.50 -21.06 -16.01
C LYS A 240 -0.22 -21.83 -15.76
N LEU A 241 -0.03 -22.94 -16.48
CA LEU A 241 1.23 -23.70 -16.48
C LEU A 241 2.45 -22.81 -16.69
N ALA A 242 2.34 -21.80 -17.58
CA ALA A 242 3.42 -20.86 -17.87
C ALA A 242 3.91 -20.08 -16.65
N ASN A 243 3.01 -19.75 -15.71
CA ASN A 243 3.37 -19.02 -14.48
C ASN A 243 4.18 -19.91 -13.52
N GLY A 244 3.94 -21.22 -13.53
CA GLY A 244 4.78 -22.24 -12.87
C GLY A 244 5.99 -22.68 -13.69
N GLY A 245 6.33 -21.97 -14.78
CA GLY A 245 7.46 -22.28 -15.64
C GLY A 245 7.30 -23.58 -16.45
N MET A 246 6.06 -24.02 -16.66
CA MET A 246 5.70 -25.23 -17.39
C MET A 246 5.01 -24.90 -18.72
N ARG A 247 5.01 -25.86 -19.65
CA ARG A 247 4.22 -25.78 -20.88
C ARG A 247 3.76 -27.17 -21.32
N ILE A 248 2.78 -27.21 -22.23
CA ILE A 248 2.39 -28.44 -22.91
C ILE A 248 3.26 -28.65 -24.15
N ASP A 249 3.85 -29.83 -24.28
CA ASP A 249 4.66 -30.28 -25.41
C ASP A 249 4.25 -31.69 -25.80
N GLY A 250 3.77 -31.88 -27.05
CA GLY A 250 3.34 -33.21 -27.51
C GLY A 250 2.23 -33.86 -26.66
N GLY A 251 1.37 -33.06 -26.02
CA GLY A 251 0.29 -33.55 -25.14
C GLY A 251 0.73 -33.88 -23.70
N LYS A 252 1.99 -33.59 -23.34
CA LYS A 252 2.53 -33.77 -21.98
C LYS A 252 2.93 -32.41 -21.39
N VAL A 253 2.72 -32.21 -20.09
CA VAL A 253 3.29 -31.06 -19.39
C VAL A 253 4.78 -31.29 -19.14
N ILE A 254 5.60 -30.30 -19.49
CA ILE A 254 7.04 -30.29 -19.22
C ILE A 254 7.45 -28.99 -18.51
N CYS A 255 8.52 -29.05 -17.75
CA CYS A 255 9.20 -27.90 -17.16
C CYS A 255 9.97 -27.15 -18.26
N GLU A 256 9.41 -26.04 -18.74
CA GLU A 256 10.04 -25.15 -19.71
C GLU A 256 11.22 -24.40 -19.06
N LYS A 257 11.03 -23.94 -17.83
CA LYS A 257 12.08 -23.26 -17.06
C LYS A 257 12.77 -24.26 -16.13
N ALA A 258 14.07 -24.11 -15.94
CA ALA A 258 14.87 -25.01 -15.10
C ALA A 258 14.34 -25.05 -13.65
N TRP A 259 14.00 -23.89 -13.10
CA TRP A 259 13.48 -23.72 -11.73
C TRP A 259 12.11 -24.36 -11.50
N ALA A 260 11.34 -24.64 -12.56
CA ALA A 260 10.02 -25.27 -12.41
C ALA A 260 10.12 -26.64 -11.71
N ARG A 261 11.26 -27.33 -11.87
CA ARG A 261 11.52 -28.63 -11.22
C ARG A 261 11.67 -28.54 -9.69
N ASP A 262 11.93 -27.35 -9.16
CA ASP A 262 12.06 -27.13 -7.72
C ASP A 262 10.71 -26.86 -7.04
N VAL A 263 9.65 -26.60 -7.82
CA VAL A 263 8.33 -26.16 -7.33
C VAL A 263 7.19 -27.11 -7.69
N VAL A 264 7.48 -28.27 -8.30
CA VAL A 264 6.47 -29.30 -8.59
C VAL A 264 6.95 -30.70 -8.22
N ILE A 265 5.99 -31.59 -7.97
CA ILE A 265 6.28 -33.01 -7.80
C ILE A 265 6.60 -33.64 -9.15
N LEU A 266 7.79 -34.22 -9.25
CA LEU A 266 8.30 -34.82 -10.49
C LEU A 266 7.97 -36.30 -10.62
N GLY A 267 7.80 -36.75 -11.86
CA GLY A 267 7.76 -38.15 -12.24
C GLY A 267 9.16 -38.75 -12.41
N ALA A 268 9.22 -40.03 -12.78
CA ALA A 268 10.48 -40.74 -13.01
C ALA A 268 11.30 -40.17 -14.19
N ASP A 269 10.66 -39.39 -15.06
CA ASP A 269 11.26 -38.74 -16.22
C ASP A 269 11.70 -37.30 -15.96
N ASN A 270 11.72 -36.87 -14.70
CA ASN A 270 12.15 -35.53 -14.28
C ASN A 270 11.29 -34.39 -14.87
N GLU A 271 10.03 -34.70 -15.19
CA GLU A 271 8.99 -33.76 -15.61
C GLU A 271 7.80 -33.80 -14.64
N PRO A 272 6.86 -32.83 -14.68
CA PRO A 272 5.76 -32.78 -13.74
C PRO A 272 4.93 -34.08 -13.74
N LYS A 273 4.75 -34.67 -12.57
CA LYS A 273 3.90 -35.86 -12.40
C LYS A 273 2.44 -35.46 -12.58
N VAL A 274 1.73 -36.14 -13.48
CA VAL A 274 0.29 -36.00 -13.64
C VAL A 274 -0.41 -36.93 -12.64
N PHE A 275 -1.11 -36.34 -11.68
CA PHE A 275 -1.94 -37.06 -10.71
C PHE A 275 -3.34 -37.32 -11.29
N ARG A 276 -4.17 -38.00 -10.50
CA ARG A 276 -5.57 -38.29 -10.86
C ARG A 276 -6.29 -37.01 -11.28
N ASP A 277 -7.19 -37.15 -12.26
CA ASP A 277 -7.97 -36.04 -12.80
C ASP A 277 -7.09 -34.91 -13.35
N GLY A 278 -5.90 -35.24 -13.86
CA GLY A 278 -5.03 -34.29 -14.57
C GLY A 278 -4.34 -33.25 -13.69
N VAL A 279 -4.30 -33.43 -12.37
CA VAL A 279 -3.65 -32.50 -11.44
C VAL A 279 -2.14 -32.51 -11.64
N ILE A 280 -1.53 -31.33 -11.72
CA ILE A 280 -0.09 -31.13 -11.59
C ILE A 280 0.17 -30.54 -10.21
N ALA A 281 0.86 -31.28 -9.35
CA ALA A 281 1.04 -30.86 -7.97
C ALA A 281 2.23 -29.91 -7.83
N SER A 282 1.97 -28.64 -7.46
CA SER A 282 3.01 -27.70 -7.04
C SER A 282 3.31 -27.83 -5.55
N THR A 283 4.46 -27.30 -5.13
CA THR A 283 5.03 -27.54 -3.81
C THR A 283 5.42 -26.24 -3.13
N THR A 284 4.90 -26.02 -1.92
CA THR A 284 5.39 -24.94 -1.05
C THR A 284 6.75 -25.28 -0.43
N TRP A 285 7.55 -24.28 -0.07
CA TRP A 285 8.81 -24.50 0.69
C TRP A 285 8.60 -25.21 2.04
N TYR A 286 7.47 -24.97 2.71
CA TYR A 286 7.05 -25.71 3.89
C TYR A 286 6.48 -27.07 3.49
N ARG A 287 6.92 -28.13 4.18
CA ARG A 287 6.38 -29.48 4.03
C ARG A 287 5.92 -30.03 5.37
N HIS A 288 4.68 -30.48 5.47
CA HIS A 288 4.14 -31.09 6.68
C HIS A 288 5.00 -32.30 7.13
N PRO A 289 5.43 -32.35 8.40
CA PRO A 289 6.22 -33.47 8.91
C PRO A 289 5.47 -34.80 8.78
N GLY A 290 6.22 -35.88 8.48
CA GLY A 290 5.66 -37.23 8.37
C GLY A 290 4.91 -37.53 7.06
N LYS A 291 4.81 -36.56 6.14
CA LYS A 291 4.27 -36.76 4.79
C LYS A 291 5.39 -37.02 3.79
N ALA A 292 5.11 -37.89 2.82
CA ALA A 292 6.07 -38.21 1.76
C ALA A 292 6.23 -37.00 0.80
N PRO A 293 7.45 -36.70 0.30
CA PRO A 293 7.63 -35.58 -0.62
C PRO A 293 6.86 -35.69 -1.95
N ASP A 294 6.45 -36.89 -2.35
CA ASP A 294 5.66 -37.13 -3.57
C ASP A 294 4.14 -37.17 -3.32
N ASP A 295 3.71 -36.92 -2.08
CA ASP A 295 2.31 -36.74 -1.69
C ASP A 295 1.93 -35.26 -1.80
N PRO A 296 0.98 -34.86 -2.67
CA PRO A 296 0.54 -33.48 -2.78
C PRO A 296 0.08 -32.86 -1.45
N SER A 297 -0.48 -33.67 -0.53
CA SER A 297 -0.92 -33.22 0.81
C SER A 297 0.24 -32.97 1.79
N ALA A 298 1.48 -33.19 1.37
CA ALA A 298 2.66 -32.80 2.12
C ALA A 298 2.88 -31.28 2.11
N TYR A 299 2.25 -30.55 1.17
CA TYR A 299 2.48 -29.13 0.93
C TYR A 299 1.30 -28.29 1.40
N VAL A 300 1.57 -27.06 1.82
CA VAL A 300 0.57 -26.16 2.38
C VAL A 300 -0.41 -25.75 1.28
N ASP A 301 -1.70 -25.92 1.52
CA ASP A 301 -2.74 -25.68 0.53
C ASP A 301 -3.09 -24.18 0.44
N ALA A 302 -2.66 -23.50 -0.63
CA ALA A 302 -2.90 -22.06 -0.83
C ALA A 302 -4.39 -21.68 -0.88
N GLU A 303 -5.29 -22.61 -1.23
CA GLU A 303 -6.73 -22.34 -1.29
C GLU A 303 -7.39 -22.24 0.10
N THR A 304 -6.80 -22.90 1.10
CA THR A 304 -7.39 -23.04 2.45
C THR A 304 -6.56 -22.43 3.57
N VAL A 305 -5.25 -22.31 3.41
CA VAL A 305 -4.34 -21.83 4.46
C VAL A 305 -3.81 -20.45 4.10
N PRO A 306 -4.13 -19.41 4.90
CA PRO A 306 -3.46 -18.12 4.78
C PRO A 306 -1.97 -18.25 5.05
N TYR A 307 -1.15 -17.98 4.04
CA TYR A 307 0.30 -17.89 4.18
C TYR A 307 0.89 -16.71 3.42
N ILE A 308 2.12 -16.36 3.79
CA ILE A 308 2.98 -15.41 3.06
C ILE A 308 4.20 -16.12 2.47
N VAL A 309 4.73 -15.53 1.42
CA VAL A 309 5.98 -15.91 0.78
C VAL A 309 7.05 -14.88 1.17
N VAL A 310 8.25 -15.36 1.48
CA VAL A 310 9.37 -14.48 1.86
C VAL A 310 10.54 -14.60 0.88
N PRO A 311 11.25 -13.52 0.59
CA PRO A 311 12.45 -13.59 -0.22
C PRO A 311 13.62 -14.22 0.56
N PRO A 312 14.60 -14.82 -0.13
CA PRO A 312 15.81 -15.38 0.48
C PRO A 312 16.53 -14.44 1.44
N LEU A 313 16.47 -13.12 1.20
CA LEU A 313 17.08 -12.11 2.07
C LEU A 313 16.52 -12.16 3.50
N VAL A 314 15.21 -12.32 3.67
CA VAL A 314 14.57 -12.46 4.99
C VAL A 314 15.09 -13.70 5.70
N VAL A 315 15.19 -14.81 4.99
CA VAL A 315 15.69 -16.09 5.54
C VAL A 315 17.15 -15.98 5.98
N GLN A 316 17.98 -15.27 5.24
CA GLN A 316 19.42 -15.15 5.49
C GLN A 316 19.79 -14.16 6.59
N LYS A 317 19.02 -13.07 6.72
CA LYS A 317 19.38 -11.93 7.57
C LYS A 317 18.66 -11.92 8.91
N THR A 318 17.54 -12.62 9.02
CA THR A 318 16.76 -12.63 10.24
C THR A 318 17.38 -13.51 11.31
N VAL A 319 17.38 -13.03 12.55
CA VAL A 319 17.55 -13.87 13.73
C VAL A 319 16.27 -14.68 13.99
N GLY A 320 16.35 -16.01 13.95
CA GLY A 320 15.24 -16.93 14.18
C GLY A 320 14.92 -17.82 12.97
N ILE A 321 14.25 -18.95 13.19
CA ILE A 321 13.82 -19.82 12.09
C ILE A 321 12.62 -19.17 11.41
N VAL A 322 12.66 -18.95 10.10
CA VAL A 322 11.60 -18.28 9.34
C VAL A 322 10.51 -19.25 8.89
N ARG A 323 10.87 -20.39 8.27
CA ARG A 323 9.91 -21.36 7.72
C ARG A 323 9.00 -21.94 8.81
N GLY A 324 7.68 -21.82 8.61
CA GLY A 324 6.65 -22.25 9.56
C GLY A 324 6.34 -21.23 10.66
N SER A 325 6.94 -20.03 10.61
CA SER A 325 6.68 -18.99 11.61
C SER A 325 5.32 -18.36 11.46
N LYS A 326 4.80 -17.81 12.56
CA LYS A 326 3.64 -16.93 12.56
C LYS A 326 3.94 -15.70 11.70
N ALA A 327 2.95 -15.33 10.91
CA ALA A 327 2.91 -14.11 10.12
C ALA A 327 1.55 -13.42 10.26
N ARG A 328 1.46 -12.19 9.77
CA ARG A 328 0.22 -11.44 9.61
C ARG A 328 0.35 -10.56 8.38
N VAL A 329 -0.75 -10.42 7.65
CA VAL A 329 -0.86 -9.45 6.56
C VAL A 329 -2.01 -8.51 6.88
N THR A 330 -1.79 -7.22 6.68
CA THR A 330 -2.80 -6.17 6.85
C THR A 330 -2.95 -5.37 5.57
N TRP A 331 -4.19 -5.26 5.10
CA TRP A 331 -4.55 -4.42 3.97
C TRP A 331 -5.96 -3.88 4.19
N ASN A 332 -6.16 -2.60 3.90
CA ASN A 332 -7.47 -1.96 3.95
C ASN A 332 -8.20 -2.14 5.30
N GLY A 333 -7.46 -1.97 6.41
CA GLY A 333 -7.99 -2.12 7.77
C GLY A 333 -8.37 -3.55 8.17
N LYS A 334 -8.17 -4.54 7.29
CA LYS A 334 -8.34 -5.95 7.58
C LYS A 334 -7.00 -6.60 7.80
N SER A 335 -6.95 -7.52 8.76
CA SER A 335 -5.77 -8.33 9.02
C SER A 335 -6.12 -9.81 8.98
N VAL A 336 -5.20 -10.61 8.47
CA VAL A 336 -5.27 -12.07 8.50
C VAL A 336 -3.98 -12.62 9.13
N ASP A 337 -4.13 -13.49 10.12
CA ASP A 337 -3.00 -14.24 10.68
C ASP A 337 -2.62 -15.34 9.69
N CYS A 338 -1.32 -15.47 9.41
CA CYS A 338 -0.75 -16.33 8.38
C CYS A 338 0.37 -17.20 8.95
N VAL A 339 0.85 -18.13 8.12
CA VAL A 339 2.14 -18.81 8.29
C VAL A 339 3.13 -18.36 7.20
N VAL A 340 4.43 -18.41 7.47
CA VAL A 340 5.45 -18.35 6.41
C VAL A 340 5.59 -19.74 5.80
N ALA A 341 4.93 -19.98 4.65
CA ALA A 341 4.90 -21.29 4.01
C ALA A 341 5.81 -21.39 2.79
N ASP A 342 6.11 -20.27 2.12
CA ASP A 342 6.91 -20.32 0.90
C ASP A 342 8.10 -19.36 0.86
N LYS A 343 8.99 -19.63 -0.09
CA LYS A 343 10.18 -18.84 -0.38
C LYS A 343 10.24 -18.51 -1.86
N GLY A 344 9.99 -17.24 -2.17
CA GLY A 344 10.00 -16.71 -3.52
C GLY A 344 11.42 -16.45 -4.07
N PRO A 345 11.52 -15.83 -5.25
CA PRO A 345 12.80 -15.48 -5.86
C PRO A 345 13.49 -14.31 -5.11
N SER A 346 14.77 -14.07 -5.43
CA SER A 346 15.60 -13.08 -4.73
C SER A 346 15.26 -11.61 -5.03
N ASP A 347 14.53 -11.38 -6.11
CA ASP A 347 14.20 -10.06 -6.68
C ASP A 347 12.72 -9.70 -6.57
N LYS A 348 11.90 -10.55 -5.93
CA LYS A 348 10.48 -10.26 -5.66
C LYS A 348 10.16 -10.20 -4.18
N ILE A 349 9.10 -9.47 -3.86
CA ILE A 349 8.53 -9.38 -2.51
C ILE A 349 7.04 -9.07 -2.58
N GLY A 350 6.29 -9.46 -1.55
CA GLY A 350 4.85 -9.19 -1.50
C GLY A 350 4.04 -10.28 -2.21
N GLU A 351 4.22 -11.53 -1.81
CA GLU A 351 3.46 -12.67 -2.32
C GLU A 351 2.68 -13.31 -1.16
N LEU A 352 1.41 -13.65 -1.40
CA LEU A 352 0.54 -14.28 -0.42
C LEU A 352 -0.39 -15.32 -1.06
N SER A 353 -0.82 -16.29 -0.26
CA SER A 353 -1.73 -17.36 -0.70
C SER A 353 -3.10 -16.84 -1.18
N ILE A 354 -3.77 -17.63 -2.02
CA ILE A 354 -5.18 -17.43 -2.44
C ILE A 354 -6.10 -17.22 -1.22
N ALA A 355 -5.93 -18.02 -0.16
CA ALA A 355 -6.71 -17.93 1.07
C ALA A 355 -6.51 -16.60 1.81
N ALA A 356 -5.25 -16.13 1.91
CA ALA A 356 -4.94 -14.83 2.53
C ALA A 356 -5.55 -13.67 1.72
N ALA A 357 -5.44 -13.70 0.39
CA ALA A 357 -6.01 -12.69 -0.48
C ALA A 357 -7.53 -12.58 -0.29
N ARG A 358 -8.21 -13.72 -0.31
CA ARG A 358 -9.66 -13.82 -0.08
C ARG A 358 -10.07 -13.25 1.28
N ALA A 359 -9.30 -13.54 2.33
CA ALA A 359 -9.56 -13.01 3.68
C ALA A 359 -9.41 -11.48 3.76
N LEU A 360 -8.43 -10.92 3.05
CA LEU A 360 -8.20 -9.48 2.96
C LEU A 360 -9.19 -8.77 2.01
N GLY A 361 -9.80 -9.51 1.08
CA GLY A 361 -10.62 -8.95 0.01
C GLY A 361 -9.79 -8.41 -1.17
N ILE A 362 -8.54 -8.87 -1.30
CA ILE A 362 -7.72 -8.73 -2.50
C ILE A 362 -8.23 -9.75 -3.53
N ASP A 363 -8.18 -9.43 -4.83
CA ASP A 363 -8.57 -10.38 -5.88
C ASP A 363 -7.70 -11.64 -5.76
N PRO A 364 -8.27 -12.80 -5.39
CA PRO A 364 -7.49 -13.99 -5.06
C PRO A 364 -7.08 -14.79 -6.30
N SER A 365 -7.33 -14.29 -7.51
CA SER A 365 -6.99 -14.97 -8.76
C SER A 365 -5.47 -15.04 -8.97
N PRO A 366 -4.85 -16.23 -9.04
CA PRO A 366 -3.43 -16.37 -9.38
C PRO A 366 -3.08 -15.81 -10.77
N ARG A 367 -4.02 -15.96 -11.70
CA ARG A 367 -3.81 -15.59 -13.11
C ARG A 367 -3.67 -14.09 -13.33
N ASN A 368 -4.52 -13.30 -12.68
CA ASN A 368 -4.69 -11.88 -12.99
C ASN A 368 -5.03 -11.01 -11.77
N GLY A 369 -5.12 -11.61 -10.58
CA GLY A 369 -5.51 -10.93 -9.36
C GLY A 369 -4.32 -10.30 -8.65
N GLY A 370 -4.44 -10.21 -7.33
CA GLY A 370 -3.48 -9.51 -6.49
C GLY A 370 -3.81 -8.03 -6.33
N HIS A 371 -2.82 -7.29 -5.85
CA HIS A 371 -2.94 -5.86 -5.61
C HIS A 371 -1.59 -5.19 -5.84
N HIS A 372 -1.51 -4.30 -6.82
CA HIS A 372 -0.24 -3.75 -7.31
C HIS A 372 0.30 -2.55 -6.51
N ALA A 373 -0.49 -1.94 -5.63
CA ALA A 373 0.00 -0.82 -4.84
C ALA A 373 0.79 -1.33 -3.63
N THR A 374 1.89 -0.65 -3.30
CA THR A 374 2.82 -1.04 -2.23
C THR A 374 2.32 -0.60 -0.86
N ASN A 375 1.13 -1.05 -0.49
CA ASN A 375 0.44 -0.65 0.73
C ASN A 375 -0.10 -1.85 1.52
N VAL A 376 0.36 -3.06 1.18
CA VAL A 376 0.06 -4.29 1.92
C VAL A 376 1.16 -4.47 2.95
N PHE A 377 0.79 -4.47 4.22
CA PHE A 377 1.73 -4.55 5.33
C PHE A 377 1.90 -5.99 5.78
N TYR A 378 3.14 -6.47 5.76
CA TYR A 378 3.53 -7.83 6.13
C TYR A 378 4.29 -7.82 7.44
N GLU A 379 3.95 -8.74 8.33
CA GLU A 379 4.64 -8.98 9.59
C GLU A 379 4.92 -10.47 9.73
N LEU A 380 6.06 -10.83 10.30
CA LEU A 380 6.37 -12.18 10.72
C LEU A 380 7.20 -12.20 12.01
N TRP A 381 7.07 -13.29 12.77
CA TRP A 381 7.77 -13.49 14.04
C TRP A 381 8.66 -14.74 13.99
N PRO A 382 9.85 -14.66 13.37
CA PRO A 382 10.77 -15.79 13.27
C PRO A 382 11.12 -16.38 14.63
N GLY A 383 11.17 -17.71 14.69
CA GLY A 383 11.31 -18.43 15.96
C GLY A 383 9.99 -18.66 16.72
N THR A 384 8.87 -18.13 16.26
CA THR A 384 7.53 -18.40 16.81
C THR A 384 6.69 -19.17 15.79
N PRO A 385 6.31 -20.44 16.05
CA PRO A 385 5.51 -21.22 15.10
C PRO A 385 4.11 -20.63 14.92
N ALA A 386 3.58 -20.71 13.69
CA ALA A 386 2.15 -20.48 13.45
C ALA A 386 1.31 -21.61 14.08
N PRO A 387 0.06 -21.34 14.51
CA PRO A 387 -0.81 -22.38 15.05
C PRO A 387 -0.96 -23.57 14.10
N GLY A 388 -0.61 -24.78 14.56
CA GLY A 388 -0.65 -26.01 13.75
C GLY A 388 0.59 -26.28 12.89
N PHE A 389 1.61 -25.41 12.95
CA PHE A 389 2.87 -25.54 12.22
C PHE A 389 4.05 -25.77 13.16
N VAL A 390 5.13 -26.35 12.64
CA VAL A 390 6.40 -26.49 13.35
C VAL A 390 7.49 -25.73 12.61
N LEU A 391 8.44 -25.16 13.35
CA LEU A 391 9.56 -24.45 12.73
C LEU A 391 10.50 -25.43 12.03
N GLN A 392 10.93 -25.08 10.82
CA GLN A 392 11.83 -25.93 10.03
C GLN A 392 13.04 -25.13 9.56
N LYS A 393 14.26 -25.63 9.76
CA LYS A 393 15.47 -24.93 9.29
C LYS A 393 15.47 -24.83 7.77
N ALA A 394 15.98 -23.72 7.23
CA ALA A 394 15.99 -23.42 5.81
C ALA A 394 16.79 -24.43 4.97
#